data_AF-A0AAE5XIU9-F1
#
_entry.id   AF-A0AAE5XIU9-F1
#
_cell.length_a   1.000
_cell.length_b   1.000
_cell.length_c   1.000
_cell.angle_alpha   90.00
_cell.angle_beta   90.00
_cell.angle_gamma   90.00
#
_symmetry.space_group_name_H-M   'P 1'
#
loop_
_entity.id
_entity.type
_entity.pdbx_description
1 polymer ?
#
loop_
_entity_poly.entity_id
_entity_poly.type
_entity_poly.pdbx_seq_one_letter_code
_entity_poly.pdbx_strand_id
1 'polypeptide(L)' 'MAFNFDAINDAMGRQATLKEEELRSFANSMDPNNSTDLIKFQQKVQEWGLITNLQSTTIKSLKDTIASIVQKMQ' A
#
# COMPACT_ATOMS: atom_id res chain seq x y z
N MET A 1 -24.44 5.42 9.27
CA MET A 1 -23.84 4.41 8.36
C MET A 1 -22.35 4.67 8.32
N ALA A 2 -21.60 4.09 9.25
CA ALA A 2 -20.14 4.08 9.16
C ALA A 2 -19.82 3.16 7.98
N PHE A 3 -19.69 3.74 6.78
CA PHE A 3 -19.10 3.03 5.65
C PHE A 3 -17.81 2.42 6.17
N ASN A 4 -17.61 1.13 5.90
CA ASN A 4 -16.61 0.24 6.51
C ASN A 4 -15.17 0.61 6.12
N PHE A 5 -14.81 1.87 6.35
CA PHE A 5 -13.59 2.55 5.94
C PHE A 5 -12.43 2.04 6.76
N ASP A 6 -12.65 1.78 8.04
CA ASP A 6 -11.67 1.08 8.88
C ASP A 6 -11.38 -0.29 8.29
N ALA A 7 -12.37 -1.04 7.79
CA ALA A 7 -12.09 -2.33 7.15
C ALA A 7 -11.37 -2.22 5.79
N ILE A 8 -11.65 -1.20 4.98
CA ILE A 8 -10.94 -0.96 3.70
C ILE A 8 -9.50 -0.51 3.98
N ASN A 9 -9.33 0.43 4.91
CA ASN A 9 -8.03 0.92 5.37
C ASN A 9 -7.21 -0.21 6.00
N ASP A 10 -7.83 -1.04 6.84
CA ASP A 10 -7.19 -2.20 7.46
C ASP A 10 -6.89 -3.30 6.45
N ALA A 11 -7.74 -3.52 5.45
CA ALA A 11 -7.45 -4.50 4.39
C ALA A 11 -6.29 -4.05 3.50
N MET A 12 -6.28 -2.78 3.08
CA MET A 12 -5.19 -2.21 2.28
C MET A 12 -3.89 -2.08 3.08
N GLY A 13 -3.99 -1.66 4.35
CA GLY A 13 -2.87 -1.59 5.28
C GLY A 13 -2.26 -2.96 5.53
N ARG A 14 -3.08 -3.99 5.79
CA ARG A 14 -2.59 -5.38 5.90
C ARG A 14 -1.89 -5.86 4.63
N GLN A 15 -2.41 -5.53 3.45
CA GLN A 15 -1.76 -5.88 2.19
C GLN A 15 -0.43 -5.16 1.98
N ALA A 16 -0.35 -3.87 2.34
CA ALA A 16 0.90 -3.11 2.30
C ALA A 16 1.93 -3.68 3.29
N THR A 17 1.52 -4.04 4.50
CA THR A 17 2.38 -4.68 5.52
C THR A 17 2.86 -6.07 5.07
N LEU A 18 1.98 -6.90 4.50
CA LEU A 18 2.36 -8.21 3.95
C LEU A 18 3.40 -8.06 2.83
N LYS A 19 3.22 -7.07 1.94
CA LYS A 19 4.19 -6.78 0.87
C LYS A 19 5.51 -6.23 1.39
N GLU A 20 5.47 -5.43 2.46
CA GLU A 20 6.69 -4.98 3.15
C GLU A 20 7.44 -6.16 3.78
N GLU A 21 6.72 -7.09 4.41
CA GLU A 21 7.31 -8.28 5.04
C GLU A 21 7.92 -9.22 3.99
N GLU A 22 7.23 -9.45 2.86
CA GLU A 22 7.79 -10.17 1.70
C GLU A 22 9.06 -9.49 1.17
N LEU A 23 9.07 -8.16 1.10
CA LEU A 23 10.24 -7.39 0.66
C LEU A 23 11.41 -7.49 1.62
N ARG A 24 11.15 -7.39 2.93
CA ARG A 24 12.17 -7.56 3.97
C ARG A 24 12.72 -8.97 3.96
N SER A 25 11.86 -9.98 3.83
CA SER A 25 12.28 -11.37 3.71
C SER A 25 13.14 -11.58 2.46
N PHE A 26 12.74 -11.02 1.31
CA PHE A 26 13.50 -11.12 0.07
C PHE A 26 14.84 -10.39 0.15
N ALA A 27 14.87 -9.19 0.76
CA ALA A 27 16.10 -8.45 0.99
C ALA A 27 17.10 -9.22 1.86
N ASN A 28 16.60 -9.94 2.88
CA ASN A 28 17.43 -10.76 3.78
C ASN A 28 17.88 -12.07 3.12
N SER A 29 17.13 -12.61 2.17
CA SER A 29 17.45 -13.86 1.48
C SER A 29 18.19 -13.68 0.15
N MET A 30 18.28 -12.45 -0.36
CA MET A 30 18.88 -12.14 -1.65
C MET A 30 20.41 -12.28 -1.60
N ASP A 31 21.00 -12.87 -2.63
CA ASP A 31 22.44 -12.80 -2.86
C ASP A 31 22.79 -11.47 -3.55
N PRO A 32 23.50 -10.54 -2.88
CA PRO A 32 23.86 -9.24 -3.45
C PRO A 32 24.84 -9.34 -4.63
N ASN A 33 25.40 -10.52 -4.92
CA ASN A 33 26.24 -10.74 -6.10
C ASN A 33 25.47 -11.31 -7.31
N ASN A 34 24.19 -11.65 -7.13
CA ASN A 34 23.35 -12.16 -8.20
C ASN A 34 22.49 -11.03 -8.80
N SER A 35 22.85 -10.60 -10.02
CA SER A 35 22.14 -9.57 -10.77
C SER A 35 20.65 -9.87 -10.96
N THR A 36 20.27 -11.14 -11.03
CA THR A 36 18.85 -11.54 -11.18
C THR A 36 18.05 -11.23 -9.92
N ASP A 37 18.64 -11.45 -8.75
CA ASP A 37 17.96 -11.20 -7.48
C ASP A 37 17.92 -9.71 -7.17
N LEU A 38 18.96 -8.94 -7.53
CA LEU A 38 18.95 -7.48 -7.47
C LEU A 38 17.83 -6.85 -8.32
N ILE A 39 17.62 -7.38 -9.53
CA ILE A 39 16.53 -6.92 -10.41
C ILE A 39 15.16 -7.26 -9.80
N LYS A 40 14.99 -8.48 -9.27
CA LYS A 40 13.75 -8.86 -8.58
C LYS A 40 13.50 -8.02 -7.34
N PHE A 41 14.54 -7.68 -6.59
CA PHE A 41 14.42 -6.79 -5.43
C PHE A 41 13.95 -5.40 -5.86
N GLN A 42 14.59 -4.81 -6.88
CA GLN A 42 14.16 -3.52 -7.41
C GLN A 42 12.72 -3.53 -7.90
N GLN A 43 12.30 -4.59 -8.62
CA GLN A 43 10.92 -4.74 -9.05
C GLN A 43 9.95 -4.80 -7.87
N LYS A 44 10.24 -5.62 -6.86
CA LYS A 44 9.40 -5.73 -5.67
C LYS A 44 9.31 -4.41 -4.90
N VAL A 45 10.41 -3.65 -4.80
CA VAL A 45 10.43 -2.34 -4.13
C VAL A 45 9.57 -1.33 -4.90
N GLN A 46 9.64 -1.34 -6.23
CA GLN A 46 8.79 -0.50 -7.07
C GLN A 46 7.31 -0.88 -6.94
N GLU A 47 6.98 -2.17 -6.96
CA GLU A 47 5.60 -2.66 -6.75
C GLU A 47 5.06 -2.22 -5.39
N TRP A 48 5.85 -2.34 -4.33
CA TRP A 48 5.44 -1.90 -3.00
C TRP A 48 5.23 -0.38 -2.92
N GLY A 49 6.11 0.40 -3.55
CA GLY A 49 5.93 1.85 -3.66
C GLY A 49 4.64 2.24 -4.38
N LEU A 50 4.33 1.54 -5.49
CA LEU A 50 3.07 1.73 -6.21
C LEU A 50 1.85 1.38 -5.35
N ILE A 51 1.88 0.25 -4.64
CA ILE A 51 0.78 -0.17 -3.76
C ILE A 51 0.58 0.82 -2.61
N THR A 52 1.66 1.31 -2.00
CA THR A 52 1.61 2.30 -0.90
C THR A 52 1.04 3.64 -1.38
N ASN A 53 1.45 4.08 -2.58
CA ASN A 53 0.90 5.29 -3.20
C ASN A 53 -0.58 5.12 -3.56
N LEU A 54 -0.97 3.97 -4.10
CA LEU A 54 -2.37 3.64 -4.38
C LEU A 54 -3.20 3.65 -3.11
N GLN A 55 -2.75 3.00 -2.03
CA GLN A 55 -3.41 3.03 -0.73
C GLN A 55 -3.62 4.47 -0.24
N SER A 56 -2.55 5.27 -0.24
CA SER A 56 -2.61 6.67 0.22
C SER A 56 -3.59 7.50 -0.63
N THR A 57 -3.59 7.28 -1.95
CA THR A 57 -4.48 7.99 -2.89
C THR A 57 -5.93 7.58 -2.72
N THR A 58 -6.21 6.27 -2.57
CA THR A 58 -7.55 5.74 -2.34
C THR A 58 -8.12 6.22 -0.99
N ILE A 59 -7.31 6.16 0.08
CA ILE A 59 -7.68 6.70 1.40
C ILE A 59 -8.01 8.19 1.29
N LYS A 60 -7.17 8.95 0.60
CA LYS A 60 -7.37 10.39 0.41
C LYS A 60 -8.64 10.68 -0.40
N SER A 61 -8.86 10.00 -1.53
CA SER A 61 -10.05 10.24 -2.37
C SER A 61 -11.34 9.90 -1.64
N LEU A 62 -11.33 8.83 -0.84
CA LEU A 62 -12.44 8.45 0.02
C LEU A 62 -12.70 9.53 1.09
N LYS A 63 -11.65 10.00 1.77
CA LYS A 63 -11.75 11.09 2.75
C LYS A 63 -12.30 12.38 2.14
N ASP A 64 -11.81 12.78 0.97
CA ASP A 64 -12.25 13.99 0.27
C ASP A 64 -13.71 13.88 -0.20
N THR A 65 -14.13 12.70 -0.66
CA THR A 65 -15.52 12.43 -1.03
C THR A 65 -16.45 12.58 0.18
N ILE A 66 -16.06 12.06 1.34
CA ILE A 66 -16.84 12.17 2.58
C ILE A 66 -16.89 13.62 3.06
N ALA A 67 -15.75 14.32 3.08
CA ALA A 67 -15.72 15.73 3.44
C ALA A 67 -16.65 16.55 2.54
N SER A 68 -16.71 16.24 1.24
CA SER A 68 -17.63 16.85 0.29
C SER A 68 -19.10 16.51 0.58
N ILE A 69 -19.41 15.28 0.97
CA ILE A 69 -20.76 14.87 1.37
C ILE A 69 -21.18 15.61 2.66
N VAL A 70 -20.31 15.67 3.67
CA VAL A 70 -20.58 16.37 4.93
C VAL A 70 -20.79 17.87 4.67
N GLN A 71 -19.93 18.51 3.86
CA GLN A 71 -20.11 19.90 3.45
C GLN A 71 -21.42 20.16 2.72
N LYS A 72 -21.92 19.21 1.91
CA LYS A 72 -23.19 19.34 1.20
C LYS A 72 -24.42 19.10 2.10
N MET A 73 -24.22 18.46 3.26
CA MET A 73 -25.29 18.22 4.24
C MET A 73 -25.40 19.32 5.31
N GLN A 74 -24.41 20.23 5.40
CA GLN A 74 -24.52 21.49 6.16
C GLN A 74 -25.11 22.60 5.29
#